data_AF-A0A7V9PBN3-F1
#
_entry.id   AF-A0A7V9PBN3-F1
#
_cell.length_a   1.000
_cell.length_b   1.000
_cell.length_c   1.000
_cell.angle_alpha   90.00
_cell.angle_beta   90.00
_cell.angle_gamma   90.00
#
_symmetry.space_group_name_H-M   'P 1'
#
loop_
_entity.id
_entity.type
_entity.pdbx_description
1 polymer ?
#
loop_
_entity_poly.entity_id
_entity_poly.type
_entity_poly.pdbx_seq_one_letter_code
_entity_poly.pdbx_strand_id
1 'polypeptide(L)' 'MKILREILAPLAAIVAAFVVGGIVIALVGDNPFETYRLLLANSFGSAKDISSTLVYATPLIFTGLAVAVA' A
#
# COMPACT_ATOMS: atom_id res chain seq x y z
N MET A 1 -25.45 3.94 4.09
CA MET A 1 -24.63 3.58 5.28
C MET A 1 -23.89 2.24 5.15
N LYS A 2 -24.37 1.26 4.36
CA LYS A 2 -23.67 -0.03 4.12
C LYS A 2 -22.27 0.15 3.49
N ILE A 3 -22.17 0.93 2.42
CA ILE A 3 -20.90 1.20 1.69
C ILE A 3 -19.80 1.76 2.61
N LEU A 4 -20.17 2.62 3.57
CA LEU A 4 -19.21 3.27 4.46
C LEU A 4 -18.58 2.25 5.42
N ARG A 5 -19.34 1.24 5.85
CA ARG A 5 -18.82 0.15 6.69
C ARG A 5 -17.94 -0.81 5.90
N GLU A 6 -18.27 -1.06 4.63
CA GLU A 6 -17.51 -1.96 3.75
C GLU A 6 -16.15 -1.38 3.34
N ILE A 7 -16.03 -0.06 3.21
CA ILE A 7 -14.75 0.61 2.90
C ILE A 7 -13.87 0.78 4.15
N LEU A 8 -14.47 0.76 5.35
CA LEU A 8 -13.74 1.01 6.60
C LEU A 8 -12.67 -0.05 6.87
N ALA A 9 -12.97 -1.32 6.61
CA ALA A 9 -12.04 -2.43 6.81
C ALA A 9 -10.79 -2.34 5.93
N PRO A 10 -10.89 -2.20 4.59
CA PRO A 10 -9.70 -2.03 3.75
C PRO A 10 -8.95 -0.72 4.04
N LEU A 11 -9.66 0.37 4.38
CA LEU A 11 -9.00 1.61 4.78
C LEU A 11 -8.17 1.43 6.07
N ALA A 12 -8.72 0.74 7.07
CA ALA A 12 -8.00 0.41 8.29
C ALA A 12 -6.79 -0.50 8.03
N ALA A 13 -6.91 -1.46 7.10
CA ALA A 13 -5.79 -2.31 6.68
C ALA A 13 -4.66 -1.49 6.02
N ILE A 14 -5.01 -0.53 5.16
CA ILE A 14 -4.03 0.38 4.54
C ILE A 14 -3.30 1.19 5.61
N VAL A 15 -4.04 1.78 6.56
CA VAL A 15 -3.43 2.54 7.67
C VAL A 15 -2.51 1.64 8.51
N ALA A 16 -2.96 0.43 8.85
CA ALA A 16 -2.15 -0.53 9.58
C ALA A 16 -0.87 -0.91 8.81
N ALA A 17 -0.94 -1.08 7.49
CA ALA A 17 0.23 -1.37 6.66
C ALA A 17 1.26 -0.23 6.70
N PHE A 18 0.83 1.03 6.65
CA PHE A 18 1.72 2.19 6.81
C PHE A 18 2.27 2.32 8.24
N VAL A 19 1.49 1.97 9.27
CA VAL A 19 2.01 1.98 10.65
C VAL A 19 3.07 0.91 10.84
N VAL A 20 2.78 -0.33 10.44
CA VAL A 20 3.71 -1.46 10.58
C VAL A 20 4.96 -1.23 9.73
N GLY A 21 4.80 -0.81 8.47
CA GLY A 21 5.94 -0.46 7.62
C GLY A 21 6.80 0.65 8.21
N GLY A 22 6.17 1.66 8.83
CA GLY A 22 6.86 2.79 9.42
C GLY A 22 7.66 2.39 10.65
N ILE A 23 7.11 1.48 11.48
CA ILE A 23 7.84 0.87 12.60
C ILE A 23 9.06 0.11 12.06
N VAL A 24 8.90 -0.69 11.01
CA VAL A 24 10.03 -1.43 10.40
C VAL A 24 11.11 -0.48 9.90
N ILE A 25 10.75 0.60 9.21
CA ILE A 25 11.70 1.61 8.73
C ILE A 25 12.43 2.26 9.93
N ALA A 26 11.70 2.63 10.98
CA ALA A 26 12.28 3.23 12.17
C ALA A 26 13.25 2.27 12.89
N LEU A 27 12.96 0.96 12.92
CA LEU A 27 13.84 -0.06 13.49
C LEU A 27 15.14 -0.24 12.69
N VAL A 28 15.11 0.01 11.37
CA VAL A 28 16.31 0.03 10.52
C VAL A 28 17.15 1.30 10.76
N GLY A 29 16.58 2.32 11.41
CA GLY A 29 17.24 3.59 11.73
C GLY A 29 16.98 4.72 10.72
N ASP A 30 16.14 4.47 9.72
CA ASP A 30 15.74 5.48 8.73
C ASP A 30 14.52 6.27 9.21
N ASN A 31 14.31 7.45 8.62
CA ASN A 31 13.12 8.27 8.89
C ASN A 31 11.92 7.79 8.06
N PRO A 32 10.85 7.26 8.69
CA PRO A 32 9.70 6.72 7.95
C PRO A 32 9.03 7.72 7.00
N PHE A 33 8.96 8.99 7.38
CA PHE A 33 8.32 10.02 6.56
C PHE A 33 9.12 10.30 5.29
N GLU A 34 10.45 10.40 5.37
CA GLU A 34 11.28 10.60 4.17
C GLU A 34 11.28 9.34 3.29
N THR A 35 11.37 8.15 3.89
CA THR A 35 11.29 6.89 3.15
C THR A 35 9.96 6.74 2.41
N TYR A 36 8.83 7.11 3.03
CA TYR A 36 7.54 7.13 2.32
C TYR A 36 7.45 8.18 1.24
N ARG A 37 8.06 9.35 1.46
CA ARG A 37 8.14 10.39 0.43
C ARG A 37 8.91 9.89 -0.80
N LEU A 38 10.05 9.22 -0.57
CA LEU A 38 10.84 8.59 -1.61
C LEU A 38 10.09 7.44 -2.28
N LEU A 39 9.37 6.61 -1.53
CA LEU A 39 8.55 5.52 -2.09
C LEU A 39 7.51 6.09 -3.07
N LEU A 40 6.76 7.11 -2.68
CA LEU A 40 5.77 7.73 -3.57
C LEU A 40 6.41 8.41 -4.78
N ALA A 41 7.52 9.14 -4.59
CA ALA A 41 8.24 9.78 -5.68
C ALA A 41 8.78 8.75 -6.68
N ASN A 42 9.30 7.62 -6.21
CA ASN A 42 9.84 6.56 -7.06
C ASN A 42 8.75 5.71 -7.69
N SER A 43 7.59 5.50 -7.06
CA SER A 43 6.49 4.70 -7.63
C SER A 43 5.71 5.43 -8.73
N PHE A 44 5.67 6.77 -8.70
CA PHE A 44 4.90 7.59 -9.65
C PHE A 44 5.77 8.55 -10.49
N GLY A 45 7.10 8.49 -10.37
CA GLY A 45 8.03 9.46 -10.96
C GLY A 45 8.13 9.42 -12.48
N SER A 46 7.90 8.27 -13.10
CA SER A 46 7.92 8.10 -14.56
C SER A 46 6.86 7.10 -15.05
N ALA A 47 6.62 7.09 -16.36
CA ALA A 47 5.72 6.10 -16.97
C ALA A 47 6.18 4.64 -16.72
N LYS A 48 7.49 4.41 -16.63
CA LYS A 48 8.06 3.10 -16.32
C LYS A 48 7.79 2.69 -14.87
N ASP A 49 7.86 3.64 -13.94
CA ASP A 49 7.66 3.36 -12.52
C ASP A 49 6.18 3.09 -12.20
N ILE A 50 5.28 3.84 -12.82
CA ILE A 50 3.84 3.59 -12.76
C ILE A 50 3.53 2.22 -13.35
N SER A 51 4.10 1.90 -14.51
CA SER A 51 3.93 0.58 -15.15
C SER A 51 4.40 -0.54 -14.22
N SER A 52 5.57 -0.37 -13.58
CA SER A 52 6.10 -1.34 -12.63
C SER A 52 5.16 -1.52 -11.44
N THR A 53 4.66 -0.43 -10.87
CA THR A 53 3.69 -0.45 -9.77
C THR A 53 2.41 -1.19 -10.16
N LEU A 54 1.85 -0.91 -11.34
CA LEU A 54 0.64 -1.59 -11.83
C LEU A 54 0.87 -3.08 -12.11
N VAL A 55 2.02 -3.45 -12.66
CA VAL A 55 2.40 -4.86 -12.91
C VAL A 55 2.41 -5.67 -11.61
N TYR A 56 2.89 -5.10 -10.51
CA TYR A 56 2.86 -5.76 -9.20
C TYR A 56 1.50 -5.64 -8.49
N ALA A 57 0.82 -4.50 -8.60
CA ALA A 57 -0.44 -4.27 -7.91
C ALA A 57 -1.57 -5.16 -8.45
N THR A 58 -1.64 -5.36 -9.76
CA THR A 58 -2.71 -6.12 -10.42
C THR A 58 -2.88 -7.55 -9.86
N PRO A 59 -1.84 -8.41 -9.82
CA PRO A 59 -1.98 -9.75 -9.26
C PRO A 59 -2.29 -9.74 -7.76
N LEU A 60 -1.77 -8.76 -6.99
CA LEU A 60 -2.06 -8.65 -5.56
C LEU A 60 -3.53 -8.31 -5.30
N ILE A 61 -4.10 -7.40 -6.09
CA ILE A 61 -5.53 -7.06 -6.03
C ILE A 61 -6.38 -8.30 -6.34
N PHE A 62 -6.05 -9.04 -7.40
CA PHE A 62 -6.77 -10.27 -7.74
C PHE A 62 -6.61 -11.37 -6.69
N THR A 63 -5.46 -11.45 -6.03
CA THR A 63 -5.24 -12.38 -4.92
C THR A 63 -6.13 -12.03 -3.73
N GLY A 64 -6.20 -10.75 -3.36
CA GLY A 64 -7.11 -10.28 -2.31
C GLY A 64 -8.58 -10.52 -2.67
N LEU A 65 -8.95 -10.30 -3.93
CA LEU A 65 -10.29 -10.61 -4.44
C LEU A 65 -10.61 -12.11 -4.36
N ALA A 66 -9.66 -12.99 -4.70
CA ALA A 66 -9.85 -14.43 -4.61
C ALA A 66 -10.15 -14.88 -3.17
N VAL A 67 -9.43 -14.33 -2.19
CA VAL A 67 -9.68 -14.60 -0.76
C VAL A 67 -11.01 -14.04 -0.30
N ALA A 68 -11.44 -12.89 -0.82
CA ALA A 68 -12.72 -12.28 -0.44
C ALA A 68 -13.94 -13.05 -0.97
N VAL A 69 -13.79 -13.79 -2.08
CA VAL A 69 -14.87 -14.57 -2.71
C VAL A 69 -14.93 -16.03 -2.20
N ALA A 70 -13.80 -16.60 -1.76
CA ALA A 70 -13.70 -17.96 -1.22
C ALA A 70 -14.43 -18.13 0.13
#